data_AF-A0A9E4BF35-F1
#
_entry.id   AF-A0A9E4BF35-F1
#
_cell.length_a   1.000
_cell.length_b   1.000
_cell.length_c   1.000
_cell.angle_alpha   90.00
_cell.angle_beta   90.00
_cell.angle_gamma   90.00
#
_symmetry.space_group_name_H-M   'P 1'
#
loop_
_entity.id
_entity.type
_entity.pdbx_description
1 polymer ?
#
loop_
_entity_poly.entity_id
_entity_poly.type
_entity_poly.pdbx_seq_one_letter_code
_entity_poly.pdbx_strand_id
1 'polypeptide(L)'
;MMLNTSAVEIDESSISISKIDNIVTVGGSLQNHHSKKVKVIFSAVVFLADVRIADKGDRNFSFGRDNILHDFYLSEELDAQEHKSFESIPYEITESDADNAMLAYYTTVLAVSEL
;
A
#
# COMPACT_ATOMS: atom_id res chain seq x y z
N MET A 1 -2.09 -6.26 -24.79
CA MET A 1 -2.16 -7.68 -24.35
C MET A 1 -2.09 -7.69 -22.82
N MET A 2 -2.87 -8.53 -22.12
CA MET A 2 -2.77 -8.64 -20.67
C MET A 2 -1.53 -9.48 -20.31
N LEU A 3 -0.67 -8.92 -19.47
CA LEU A 3 0.59 -9.54 -19.05
C LEU A 3 0.42 -10.23 -17.70
N ASN A 4 1.37 -11.10 -17.36
CA ASN A 4 1.47 -11.65 -16.02
C ASN A 4 1.72 -10.50 -15.02
N THR A 5 1.03 -10.51 -13.88
CA THR A 5 1.23 -9.50 -12.83
C THR A 5 2.66 -9.52 -12.28
N SER A 6 3.39 -10.63 -12.40
CA SER A 6 4.81 -10.73 -12.07
C SER A 6 5.74 -9.92 -12.99
N ALA A 7 5.21 -9.33 -14.08
CA ALA A 7 5.99 -8.44 -14.95
C ALA A 7 6.32 -7.10 -14.27
N VAL A 8 5.60 -6.77 -13.19
CA VAL A 8 5.83 -5.58 -12.38
C VAL A 8 5.93 -6.01 -10.92
N GLU A 9 6.91 -5.45 -10.23
CA GLU A 9 7.15 -5.66 -8.81
C GLU A 9 6.84 -4.38 -8.05
N ILE A 10 6.26 -4.52 -6.86
CA ILE A 10 6.19 -3.44 -5.88
C ILE A 10 7.39 -3.62 -4.97
N ASP A 11 8.28 -2.64 -4.90
CA ASP A 11 9.42 -2.71 -3.98
C ASP A 11 8.93 -2.50 -2.55
N GLU A 12 8.69 -3.61 -1.85
CA GLU A 12 8.19 -3.62 -0.47
C GLU A 12 9.10 -2.85 0.51
N SER A 13 10.41 -2.75 0.22
CA SER A 13 11.35 -2.01 1.06
C SER A 13 11.18 -0.49 0.95
N SER A 14 10.55 -0.03 -0.13
CA SER A 14 10.28 1.39 -0.40
C SER A 14 8.92 1.85 0.16
N ILE A 15 8.06 0.93 0.62
CA ILE A 15 6.72 1.31 1.02
C ILE A 15 6.74 1.98 2.39
N SER A 16 6.14 3.16 2.42
CA SER A 16 5.97 3.96 3.64
C SER A 16 4.52 4.33 3.83
N ILE A 17 4.10 4.32 5.09
CA ILE A 17 2.82 4.89 5.51
C ILE A 17 3.13 6.05 6.43
N SER A 18 2.57 7.22 6.13
CA SER A 18 2.75 8.40 6.94
C SER A 18 1.42 8.82 7.56
N LYS A 19 1.48 9.28 8.81
CA LYS A 19 0.37 9.94 9.50
C LYS A 19 0.87 11.32 9.89
N ILE A 20 0.32 12.35 9.25
CA ILE A 20 0.51 13.75 9.66
C ILE A 20 -0.87 14.22 10.09
N ASP A 21 -1.01 14.58 11.36
CA ASP A 21 -2.30 14.87 11.99
C ASP A 21 -3.29 13.69 11.80
N ASN A 22 -4.43 13.94 11.17
CA ASN A 22 -5.48 12.94 10.89
C ASN A 22 -5.45 12.45 9.43
N ILE A 23 -4.35 12.65 8.71
CA ILE A 23 -4.23 12.29 7.31
C ILE A 23 -3.23 11.15 7.15
N VAL A 24 -3.68 10.09 6.47
CA VAL A 24 -2.87 8.94 6.12
C VAL A 24 -2.55 8.96 4.62
N THR A 25 -1.28 8.77 4.29
CA THR A 25 -0.81 8.54 2.90
C THR A 25 0.02 7.26 2.83
N VAL A 26 -0.05 6.57 1.69
CA VAL A 26 0.80 5.41 1.38
C VAL A 26 1.62 5.73 0.15
N GLY A 27 2.94 5.65 0.28
CA GLY A 27 3.86 5.82 -0.84
C GLY A 27 4.73 4.59 -1.04
N GLY A 28 5.32 4.46 -2.23
CA GLY A 28 6.24 3.37 -2.55
C GLY A 28 6.84 3.50 -3.94
N SER A 29 7.37 2.40 -4.47
CA SER A 29 7.87 2.34 -5.84
C SER A 29 7.50 1.05 -6.55
N LEU A 30 7.36 1.16 -7.87
CA LEU A 30 7.09 0.08 -8.80
C LEU A 30 8.30 -0.12 -9.70
N GLN A 31 8.61 -1.36 -10.02
CA GLN A 31 9.63 -1.73 -11.00
C GLN A 31 9.03 -2.55 -12.13
N ASN A 32 9.24 -2.10 -13.37
CA ASN A 32 8.80 -2.84 -14.55
C ASN A 32 9.92 -3.76 -15.08
N HIS A 33 9.74 -5.07 -14.90
CA HIS A 33 10.66 -6.09 -15.41
C HIS A 33 10.35 -6.50 -16.85
N HIS A 34 9.25 -6.02 -17.44
CA HIS A 34 8.89 -6.28 -18.82
C HIS A 34 9.80 -5.53 -19.81
N SER A 35 9.95 -6.07 -21.02
CA SER A 35 10.77 -5.48 -22.09
C SER A 35 10.10 -4.31 -22.82
N LYS A 36 8.87 -3.94 -22.42
CA LYS A 36 8.07 -2.88 -23.03
C LYS A 36 7.46 -1.99 -21.96
N LYS A 37 7.01 -0.82 -22.39
CA LYS A 37 6.18 0.07 -21.58
C LYS A 37 4.86 -0.64 -21.21
N VAL A 38 4.45 -0.51 -19.95
CA VAL A 38 3.23 -1.14 -19.43
C VAL A 38 2.36 -0.13 -18.68
N LYS A 39 1.07 -0.41 -18.64
CA LYS A 39 0.12 0.16 -17.71
C LYS A 39 -0.17 -0.85 -16.62
N VAL A 40 -0.16 -0.39 -15.37
CA VAL A 40 -0.34 -1.20 -14.18
C VAL A 40 -1.54 -0.69 -13.42
N ILE A 41 -2.38 -1.60 -12.93
CA ILE A 41 -3.42 -1.33 -11.94
C ILE A 41 -3.06 -2.11 -10.68
N PHE A 42 -3.00 -1.45 -9.54
CA PHE A 42 -2.64 -2.05 -8.27
C PHE A 42 -3.48 -1.47 -7.13
N SER A 43 -3.58 -2.21 -6.03
CA SER A 43 -4.25 -1.78 -4.81
C SER A 43 -3.25 -1.53 -3.69
N ALA A 44 -3.54 -0.54 -2.84
CA ALA A 44 -2.89 -0.35 -1.56
C ALA A 44 -3.97 -0.28 -0.47
N VAL A 45 -3.93 -1.22 0.47
CA VAL A 45 -4.92 -1.34 1.55
C VAL A 45 -4.27 -0.93 2.85
N VAL A 46 -4.93 -0.04 3.60
CA VAL A 46 -4.47 0.44 4.91
C VAL A 46 -5.35 -0.11 6.01
N PHE A 47 -4.73 -0.52 7.11
CA PHE A 47 -5.40 -1.10 8.28
C PHE A 47 -5.01 -0.36 9.55
N LEU A 48 -5.97 -0.27 10.48
CA LEU A 48 -5.67 0.03 11.89
C LEU A 48 -5.40 -1.27 12.64
N ALA A 49 -4.21 -1.42 13.19
CA ALA A 49 -3.96 -2.43 14.19
C ALA A 49 -4.20 -1.82 15.58
N ASP A 50 -5.21 -2.32 16.30
CA ASP A 50 -5.40 -2.03 17.73
C ASP A 50 -4.23 -2.65 18.50
N VAL A 51 -3.25 -1.82 18.90
CA VAL A 51 -2.11 -2.27 19.70
C VAL A 51 -2.48 -2.14 21.17
N ARG A 52 -3.13 -3.18 21.70
CA ARG A 52 -3.27 -3.31 23.15
C ARG A 52 -1.97 -3.79 23.74
N ILE A 53 -1.21 -2.88 24.36
CA ILE A 53 -0.07 -3.27 25.19
C ILE A 53 -0.64 -4.02 26.40
N ALA A 54 -0.64 -5.35 26.35
CA ALA A 54 -0.88 -6.14 27.54
C ALA A 54 0.31 -5.92 28.50
N ASP A 55 0.02 -5.63 29.77
CA ASP A 55 0.95 -5.33 30.87
C ASP A 55 2.05 -6.41 31.15
N LYS A 56 2.25 -7.39 30.26
CA LYS A 56 3.13 -8.55 30.46
C LYS A 56 4.09 -8.86 29.30
N GLY A 57 4.41 -7.89 28.44
CA GLY A 57 5.54 -7.99 27.51
C GLY A 57 5.27 -8.74 26.20
N ASP A 58 4.10 -9.35 26.02
CA ASP A 58 3.67 -9.92 24.75
C ASP A 58 2.82 -8.92 23.96
N ARG A 59 3.37 -8.41 22.86
CA ARG A 59 2.63 -7.61 21.87
C ARG A 59 1.94 -8.57 20.91
N ASN A 60 0.69 -8.94 21.21
CA ASN A 60 -0.14 -9.68 20.26
C ASN A 60 -0.84 -8.70 19.33
N PHE A 61 -0.52 -8.75 18.05
CA PHE A 61 -1.21 -8.01 17.00
C PHE A 61 -2.34 -8.89 16.45
N SER A 62 -3.58 -8.42 16.51
CA SER A 62 -4.71 -9.07 15.83
C SER A 62 -5.24 -8.15 14.74
N PHE A 63 -5.16 -8.62 13.49
CA PHE A 63 -5.75 -7.94 12.34
C PHE A 63 -7.14 -8.55 12.06
N GLY A 64 -8.20 -7.81 12.36
CA GLY A 64 -9.56 -8.16 11.95
C GLY A 64 -9.83 -7.68 10.53
N ARG A 65 -10.67 -8.38 9.76
CA ARG A 65 -11.15 -7.91 8.43
C ARG A 65 -11.92 -6.58 8.53
N ASP A 66 -12.54 -6.31 9.68
CA ASP A 66 -13.26 -5.07 9.97
C ASP A 66 -12.32 -3.88 10.28
N ASN A 67 -11.00 -4.09 10.25
CA ASN A 67 -10.00 -3.07 10.52
C ASN A 67 -9.44 -2.39 9.25
N ILE A 68 -10.04 -2.65 8.07
CA ILE A 68 -9.66 -1.96 6.83
C ILE A 68 -10.15 -0.52 6.93
N LEU A 69 -9.20 0.42 6.89
CA LEU A 69 -9.49 1.85 6.82
C LEU A 69 -9.94 2.24 5.42
N HIS A 70 -9.12 1.85 4.43
CA HIS A 70 -9.30 2.26 3.06
C HIS A 70 -8.55 1.35 2.10
N ASP A 71 -9.06 1.26 0.87
CA ASP A 71 -8.46 0.54 -0.25
C ASP A 71 -8.31 1.50 -1.44
N PHE A 72 -7.06 1.80 -1.80
CA PHE A 72 -6.73 2.71 -2.89
C PHE A 72 -6.50 1.92 -4.18
N TYR A 73 -7.28 2.21 -5.21
CA TYR A 73 -7.08 1.67 -6.56
C TYR A 73 -6.30 2.66 -7.41
N LEU A 74 -5.05 2.32 -7.72
CA LEU A 74 -4.10 3.20 -8.42
C LEU A 74 -3.76 2.65 -9.81
N SER A 75 -3.42 3.56 -10.73
CA SER A 75 -3.06 3.24 -12.11
C SER A 75 -1.82 4.02 -12.55
N GLU A 76 -0.79 3.33 -13.02
CA GLU A 76 0.47 3.93 -13.44
C GLU A 76 0.95 3.43 -14.79
N GLU A 77 1.69 4.28 -15.51
CA GLU A 77 2.47 3.89 -16.68
C GLU A 77 3.95 3.82 -16.33
N LEU A 78 4.63 2.75 -16.75
CA LEU A 78 6.03 2.45 -16.45
C LEU A 78 6.77 2.12 -17.74
N ASP A 79 7.88 2.80 -17.99
CA ASP A 79 8.82 2.44 -19.05
C ASP A 79 9.56 1.13 -18.71
N ALA A 80 10.18 0.51 -19.71
CA ALA A 80 10.88 -0.76 -19.52
C ALA A 80 12.07 -0.59 -18.57
N GLN A 81 12.21 -1.46 -17.56
CA GLN A 81 13.26 -1.41 -16.54
C GLN A 81 13.25 -0.13 -15.68
N GLU A 82 12.16 0.65 -15.70
CA GLU A 82 12.01 1.85 -14.88
C GLU A 82 11.64 1.50 -13.44
N HIS A 83 12.24 2.22 -12.49
CA HIS A 83 11.73 2.37 -11.13
C HIS A 83 10.96 3.69 -11.02
N LYS A 84 9.68 3.61 -10.69
CA LYS A 84 8.81 4.79 -10.56
C LYS A 84 8.19 4.85 -9.17
N SER A 85 8.32 5.98 -8.50
CA SER A 85 7.63 6.21 -7.23
C SER A 85 6.14 6.46 -7.43
N PHE A 86 5.33 6.04 -6.47
CA PHE A 86 3.91 6.37 -6.38
C PHE A 86 3.57 6.89 -4.99
N GLU A 87 2.51 7.68 -4.91
CA GLU A 87 1.88 8.10 -3.67
C GLU A 87 0.36 7.99 -3.84
N SER A 88 -0.32 7.44 -2.84
CA SER A 88 -1.77 7.33 -2.82
C SER A 88 -2.40 8.69 -2.51
N ILE A 89 -3.69 8.80 -2.85
CA ILE A 89 -4.48 9.96 -2.44
C ILE A 89 -4.55 9.99 -0.90
N PRO A 90 -4.42 11.16 -0.26
CA PRO A 90 -4.59 11.27 1.19
C PRO A 90 -5.98 10.84 1.65
N TYR A 91 -6.04 10.11 2.77
CA TYR A 91 -7.29 9.70 3.41
C TYR A 91 -7.36 10.21 4.85
N GLU A 92 -8.49 10.83 5.21
CA GLU A 92 -8.74 11.40 6.54
C GLU A 92 -9.30 10.34 7.49
N ILE A 93 -8.69 10.20 8.67
CA ILE A 93 -9.12 9.28 9.74
C ILE A 93 -9.68 10.07 10.93
N THR A 94 -10.53 9.45 11.75
CA THR A 94 -11.05 10.12 12.96
C THR A 94 -10.06 10.05 14.12
N GLU A 95 -9.98 11.07 14.97
CA GLU A 95 -9.01 11.12 16.09
C GLU A 95 -9.12 9.91 17.04
N SER A 96 -10.32 9.38 17.25
CA SER A 96 -10.54 8.19 18.10
C SER A 96 -9.86 6.94 17.57
N ASP A 97 -9.65 6.85 16.26
CA ASP A 97 -8.94 5.76 15.61
C ASP A 97 -7.42 5.91 15.71
N ALA A 98 -6.94 7.11 16.04
CA ALA A 98 -5.62 7.58 15.65
C ALA A 98 -4.58 7.51 16.80
N ASP A 99 -5.01 7.54 18.07
CA ASP A 99 -4.11 7.74 19.20
C ASP A 99 -3.41 6.47 19.71
N ASN A 100 -3.95 5.27 19.44
CA ASN A 100 -3.37 3.99 19.88
C ASN A 100 -3.19 2.95 18.77
N ALA A 101 -3.56 3.28 17.53
CA ALA A 101 -3.49 2.33 16.43
C ALA A 101 -2.14 2.39 15.72
N MET A 102 -1.55 1.22 15.48
CA MET A 102 -0.44 1.08 14.54
C MET A 102 -1.00 0.95 13.14
N LEU A 103 -0.50 1.74 12.20
CA LEU A 103 -0.86 1.62 10.80
C LEU A 103 -0.09 0.47 10.17
N ALA A 104 -0.80 -0.42 9.48
CA ALA A 104 -0.23 -1.43 8.61
C ALA A 104 -0.78 -1.24 7.20
N TYR A 105 -0.05 -1.73 6.21
CA TYR A 105 -0.49 -1.69 4.82
C TYR A 105 -0.24 -3.03 4.13
N TYR A 106 -0.93 -3.24 3.03
CA TYR A 106 -0.66 -4.32 2.08
C TYR A 106 -0.86 -3.79 0.66
N THR A 107 -0.01 -4.19 -0.28
CA THR A 107 -0.11 -3.76 -1.67
C THR A 107 -0.17 -4.97 -2.61
N THR A 108 -0.86 -4.83 -3.75
CA THR A 108 -1.00 -5.92 -4.72
C THR A 108 -1.15 -5.41 -6.14
N VAL A 109 -0.40 -5.98 -7.08
CA VAL A 109 -0.62 -5.76 -8.51
C VAL A 109 -1.84 -6.55 -8.97
N LEU A 110 -2.85 -5.84 -9.48
CA LEU A 110 -4.12 -6.42 -9.92
C LEU A 110 -4.11 -6.75 -11.41
N ALA A 111 -3.52 -5.88 -12.23
CA ALA A 111 -3.45 -6.05 -13.67
C ALA A 111 -2.24 -5.34 -14.26
N VAL A 112 -1.67 -5.95 -15.31
CA VAL A 112 -0.61 -5.35 -16.13
C VAL A 112 -0.99 -5.51 -17.60
N SER A 113 -0.85 -4.45 -18.39
CA SER A 113 -1.09 -4.49 -19.83
C SER A 113 -0.02 -3.73 -20.58
N GLU A 114 0.45 -4.28 -21.71
CA GLU A 114 1.30 -3.52 -22.64
C GLU A 114 0.56 -2.27 -23.14
N LEU A 115 1.28 -1.15 -23.20
CA LEU A 115 0.83 0.12 -23.81
C LEU A 115 1.21 0.17 -25.30
#